data_AF-A0A7S3IDB6-F1
#
_entry.id   AF-A0A7S3IDB6-F1
#
_cell.length_a   1.000
_cell.length_b   1.000
_cell.length_c   1.000
_cell.angle_alpha   90.00
_cell.angle_beta   90.00
_cell.angle_gamma   90.00
#
_symmetry.space_group_name_H-M   'P 1'
#
loop_
_entity.id
_entity.type
_entity.pdbx_description
1 polymer ?
#
loop_
_entity_poly.entity_id
_entity_poly.type
_entity_poly.pdbx_seq_one_letter_code
_entity_poly.pdbx_strand_id
1 'polypeptide(L)'
;MDVNVRAAYVLINFFQDMLIVGQGCVINVSCIKGSKPQPGLISYCMSKAGLEMLTKSSSIELARFGVRVNAVSSSFLNTNLYRVAGLTELENDSIMQKEADTNPSGRCANVEEVCHAIIHLTSQHSRKITGQ
;
A
#
# COMPACT_ATOMS: atom_id res chain seq x y z
N MET A 1 14.16 -3.56 -3.63
CA MET A 1 14.13 -2.33 -2.77
C MET A 1 13.91 -1.08 -3.61
N ASP A 2 14.48 -1.00 -4.81
CA ASP A 2 14.36 0.19 -5.66
C ASP A 2 12.93 0.59 -6.01
N VAL A 3 12.09 -0.39 -6.32
CA VAL A 3 10.69 -0.16 -6.71
C VAL A 3 9.82 0.24 -5.51
N ASN A 4 9.74 -0.60 -4.48
CA ASN A 4 8.77 -0.38 -3.40
C ASN A 4 9.19 0.66 -2.37
N VAL A 5 10.50 0.89 -2.16
CA VAL A 5 10.99 1.77 -1.09
C VAL A 5 11.68 2.99 -1.67
N ARG A 6 12.71 2.79 -2.51
CA ARG A 6 13.50 3.91 -3.01
C ARG A 6 12.67 4.84 -3.89
N ALA A 7 11.84 4.31 -4.79
CA ALA A 7 10.99 5.14 -5.64
C ALA A 7 10.02 5.99 -4.82
N ALA A 8 9.35 5.41 -3.81
CA ALA A 8 8.46 6.15 -2.91
C ALA A 8 9.19 7.26 -2.17
N TYR A 9 10.37 6.96 -1.61
CA TYR A 9 11.21 7.97 -0.94
C TYR A 9 11.60 9.10 -1.90
N VAL A 10 12.08 8.77 -3.09
CA VAL A 10 12.48 9.76 -4.09
C VAL A 10 11.30 10.64 -4.50
N LEU A 11 10.12 10.07 -4.74
CA LEU A 11 8.93 10.84 -5.10
C LEU A 11 8.49 11.79 -3.99
N ILE A 12 8.49 11.34 -2.74
CA ILE A 12 8.15 12.20 -1.58
C ILE A 12 9.11 13.39 -1.51
N ASN A 13 10.42 13.16 -1.63
CA ASN A 13 11.42 14.23 -1.58
C ASN A 13 11.31 15.17 -2.78
N PHE A 14 11.13 14.61 -3.98
CA PHE A 14 11.04 15.39 -5.21
C PHE A 14 9.84 16.34 -5.24
N PHE A 15 8.69 15.90 -4.69
CA PHE A 15 7.47 16.70 -4.62
C PHE A 15 7.28 17.42 -3.27
N GLN A 16 8.30 17.45 -2.40
CA GLN A 16 8.16 17.93 -1.03
C GLN A 16 7.62 19.37 -0.95
N ASP A 17 8.17 20.29 -1.74
CA ASP A 17 7.74 21.69 -1.73
C ASP A 17 6.27 21.83 -2.16
N MET A 18 5.86 21.09 -3.20
CA MET A 18 4.47 21.06 -3.66
C MET A 18 3.54 20.48 -2.60
N LEU A 19 3.96 19.41 -1.92
CA LEU A 19 3.20 18.83 -0.82
C LEU A 19 3.03 19.82 0.32
N ILE A 20 4.09 20.54 0.71
CA ILE A 20 4.06 21.53 1.79
C ILE A 20 3.12 22.70 1.44
N VAL A 21 3.27 23.29 0.25
CA VAL A 21 2.42 24.41 -0.19
C VAL A 21 0.95 23.99 -0.28
N GLY A 22 0.68 22.78 -0.79
CA GLY A 22 -0.67 22.27 -0.95
C GLY A 22 -1.27 21.62 0.30
N GLN A 23 -0.53 21.50 1.40
CA GLN A 23 -0.89 20.66 2.56
C GLN A 23 -1.39 19.27 2.11
N GLY A 24 -0.58 18.66 1.23
CA GLY A 24 -0.97 17.50 0.44
C GLY A 24 -1.12 16.20 1.23
N CYS A 25 -1.51 15.15 0.51
CA CYS A 25 -1.62 13.80 1.05
C CYS A 25 -0.89 12.80 0.15
N VAL A 26 -0.02 11.98 0.74
CA VAL A 26 0.67 10.87 0.09
C VAL A 26 0.04 9.57 0.57
N ILE A 27 -0.33 8.70 -0.38
CA ILE A 27 -0.83 7.36 -0.09
C ILE A 27 0.09 6.32 -0.73
N ASN A 28 0.75 5.54 0.11
CA ASN A 28 1.59 4.42 -0.32
C ASN A 28 0.74 3.13 -0.41
N VAL A 29 0.70 2.49 -1.57
CA VAL A 29 0.01 1.21 -1.73
C VAL A 29 0.94 0.07 -1.28
N SER A 30 0.71 -0.39 -0.04
CA SER A 30 1.45 -1.49 0.59
C SER A 30 0.70 -2.81 0.42
N CYS A 31 1.10 -3.82 1.17
CA CYS A 31 0.50 -5.14 1.19
C CYS A 31 0.58 -5.70 2.61
N ILE A 32 -0.40 -6.52 3.01
CA ILE A 32 -0.40 -7.21 4.30
C ILE A 32 0.89 -8.01 4.55
N LYS A 33 1.62 -8.38 3.49
CA LYS A 33 2.92 -9.06 3.60
C LYS A 33 4.05 -8.20 4.18
N GLY A 34 3.84 -6.89 4.36
CA GLY A 34 4.73 -6.03 5.14
C GLY A 34 4.68 -6.31 6.64
N SER A 35 3.53 -6.74 7.16
CA SER A 35 3.32 -7.04 8.59
C SER A 35 3.12 -8.54 8.87
N LYS A 36 2.66 -9.32 7.90
CA LYS A 36 2.44 -10.78 7.99
C LYS A 36 3.23 -11.51 6.90
N PRO A 37 4.46 -11.97 7.17
CA PRO A 37 5.32 -12.58 6.16
C PRO A 37 4.77 -13.92 5.65
N GLN A 38 5.25 -14.35 4.49
CA GLN A 38 4.92 -15.63 3.87
C GLN A 38 6.19 -16.33 3.36
N PRO A 39 6.31 -17.67 3.49
CA PRO A 39 7.41 -18.41 2.90
C PRO A 39 7.59 -18.11 1.40
N GLY A 40 8.84 -17.97 0.96
CA GLY A 40 9.20 -17.68 -0.42
C GLY A 40 9.16 -16.20 -0.83
N LEU A 41 8.72 -15.29 0.05
CA LEU A 41 8.54 -13.86 -0.28
C LEU A 41 9.44 -12.90 0.52
N ILE A 42 10.59 -13.36 1.06
CA ILE A 42 11.40 -12.59 2.02
C ILE A 42 11.74 -11.17 1.54
N SER A 43 12.22 -11.02 0.30
CA SER A 43 12.61 -9.72 -0.27
C SER A 43 11.41 -8.81 -0.51
N TYR A 44 10.27 -9.38 -0.90
CA TYR A 44 9.01 -8.65 -1.08
C TYR A 44 8.45 -8.18 0.27
N CYS A 45 8.37 -9.07 1.27
CA CYS A 45 7.95 -8.76 2.63
C CYS A 45 8.80 -7.65 3.24
N MET A 46 10.13 -7.76 3.17
CA MET A 46 11.05 -6.71 3.61
C MET A 46 10.78 -5.38 2.92
N SER A 47 10.55 -5.40 1.60
CA SER A 47 10.30 -4.17 0.85
C SER A 47 8.99 -3.48 1.24
N LYS A 48 7.93 -4.24 1.54
CA LYS A 48 6.65 -3.67 1.99
C LYS A 48 6.70 -3.22 3.45
N ALA A 49 7.41 -3.94 4.32
CA ALA A 49 7.71 -3.47 5.68
C ALA A 49 8.51 -2.16 5.66
N GLY A 50 9.49 -2.04 4.76
CA GLY A 50 10.26 -0.82 4.56
C GLY A 50 9.40 0.36 4.09
N LEU A 51 8.44 0.11 3.20
CA LEU A 51 7.49 1.13 2.75
C LEU A 51 6.54 1.58 3.88
N GLU A 52 6.09 0.65 4.73
CA GLU A 52 5.29 0.97 5.92
C GLU A 52 6.08 1.81 6.92
N MET A 53 7.35 1.49 7.15
CA MET A 53 8.21 2.31 8.02
C MET A 53 8.50 3.68 7.41
N LEU A 54 8.79 3.76 6.11
CA LEU A 54 8.96 5.02 5.38
C LEU A 54 7.73 5.92 5.53
N THR A 55 6.54 5.34 5.45
CA THR A 55 5.26 6.05 5.64
C THR A 55 5.20 6.68 7.03
N LYS A 56 5.48 5.89 8.08
CA LYS A 56 5.48 6.36 9.47
C LYS A 56 6.52 7.46 9.70
N SER A 57 7.75 7.27 9.25
CA SER A 57 8.81 8.28 9.40
C SER A 57 8.46 9.58 8.67
N SER A 58 8.07 9.49 7.39
CA SER A 58 7.71 10.67 6.59
C SER A 58 6.49 11.41 7.16
N SER A 59 5.54 10.69 7.74
CA SER A 59 4.36 11.29 8.36
C SER A 59 4.73 12.20 9.53
N ILE A 60 5.72 11.83 10.34
CA ILE A 60 6.17 12.61 11.50
C ILE A 60 6.94 13.85 11.04
N GLU A 61 7.84 13.69 10.08
CA GLU A 61 8.67 14.80 9.56
C GLU A 61 7.85 15.89 8.87
N LEU A 62 6.81 15.48 8.14
CA LEU A 62 6.00 16.37 7.31
C LEU A 62 4.73 16.87 8.00
N ALA A 63 4.32 16.29 9.14
CA ALA A 63 3.10 16.67 9.86
C ALA A 63 3.02 18.15 10.23
N ARG A 64 4.15 18.76 10.63
CA ARG A 64 4.22 20.20 10.98
C ARG A 64 3.87 21.13 9.82
N PHE A 65 3.98 20.66 8.59
CA PHE A 65 3.63 21.39 7.38
C PHE A 65 2.19 21.12 6.92
N GLY A 66 1.41 20.32 7.67
CA GLY A 66 0.06 19.94 7.31
C GLY A 66 -0.01 18.81 6.25
N VAL A 67 1.13 18.24 5.87
CA VAL A 67 1.18 17.12 4.91
C VAL A 67 0.89 15.81 5.64
N ARG A 68 0.06 14.97 5.02
CA ARG A 68 -0.32 13.66 5.55
C ARG A 68 0.30 12.55 4.72
N VAL A 69 0.86 11.54 5.35
CA VAL A 69 1.45 10.38 4.68
C VAL A 69 0.87 9.12 5.31
N ASN A 70 0.17 8.32 4.52
CA ASN A 70 -0.45 7.06 4.98
C ASN A 70 -0.13 5.93 4.00
N ALA A 71 -0.32 4.70 4.44
CA ALA A 71 -0.26 3.51 3.64
C ALA A 71 -1.63 2.81 3.62
N VAL A 72 -1.93 2.17 2.49
CA VAL A 72 -3.07 1.24 2.38
C VAL A 72 -2.50 -0.13 2.07
N SER A 73 -2.58 -1.04 3.03
CA SER A 73 -2.13 -2.43 2.90
C SER A 73 -3.28 -3.30 2.42
N SER A 74 -3.18 -3.81 1.19
CA SER A 74 -4.15 -4.76 0.63
C SER A 74 -3.71 -6.22 0.83
N SER A 75 -4.68 -7.13 0.83
CA SER A 75 -4.42 -8.56 0.62
C SER A 75 -4.45 -8.87 -0.88
N PHE A 76 -4.59 -10.14 -1.27
CA PHE A 76 -4.65 -10.49 -2.68
C PHE A 76 -5.90 -9.89 -3.33
N LEU A 77 -5.69 -9.23 -4.46
CA LEU A 77 -6.73 -8.64 -5.29
C LEU A 77 -6.72 -9.34 -6.64
N ASN A 78 -7.90 -9.62 -7.18
CA ASN A 78 -8.03 -10.12 -8.55
C ASN A 78 -7.71 -8.98 -9.52
N THR A 79 -6.44 -8.88 -9.90
CA THR A 79 -5.92 -7.91 -10.85
C THR A 79 -5.14 -8.64 -11.95
N ASN A 80 -4.74 -7.92 -12.99
CA ASN A 80 -3.91 -8.49 -14.05
C ASN A 80 -2.48 -8.86 -13.60
N LEU A 81 -2.10 -8.65 -12.34
CA LEU A 81 -0.76 -8.94 -11.82
C LEU A 81 -0.33 -10.37 -12.12
N TYR A 82 -1.16 -11.36 -11.83
CA TYR A 82 -0.81 -12.78 -12.01
C TYR A 82 -0.76 -13.19 -13.48
N ARG A 83 -1.66 -12.64 -14.30
CA ARG A 83 -1.64 -12.83 -15.76
C ARG A 83 -0.34 -12.30 -16.36
N VAL A 84 0.07 -11.11 -15.95
CA VAL A 84 1.33 -10.48 -16.39
C VAL A 84 2.55 -11.22 -15.84
N ALA A 85 2.43 -11.86 -14.67
CA ALA A 85 3.46 -12.73 -14.11
C ALA A 85 3.54 -14.11 -14.80
N GLY A 86 2.69 -14.38 -15.79
CA GLY A 86 2.72 -15.60 -16.59
C GLY A 86 1.93 -16.77 -16.02
N LEU A 87 1.08 -16.53 -15.00
CA LEU A 87 0.20 -17.58 -14.47
C LEU A 87 -0.97 -17.81 -15.41
N THR A 88 -1.38 -19.07 -15.54
CA THR A 88 -2.61 -19.46 -16.21
C THR A 88 -3.84 -19.04 -15.40
N GLU A 89 -5.02 -18.95 -16.03
CA GLU A 89 -6.26 -18.64 -15.30
C GLU A 89 -6.54 -19.69 -14.21
N LEU A 90 -6.23 -20.98 -14.45
CA LEU A 90 -6.41 -22.04 -13.46
C LEU A 90 -5.54 -21.82 -12.21
N GLU A 91 -4.30 -21.38 -12.39
CA GLU A 91 -3.40 -21.05 -11.27
C GLU A 91 -3.88 -19.79 -10.54
N ASN A 92 -4.34 -18.79 -11.28
CA ASN A 92 -4.91 -17.57 -10.70
C ASN A 92 -6.14 -17.89 -9.83
N ASP A 93 -7.08 -18.69 -10.33
CA ASP A 93 -8.26 -19.13 -9.60
C ASP A 93 -7.90 -19.92 -8.34
N SER A 94 -6.86 -20.77 -8.41
CA SER A 94 -6.35 -21.49 -7.25
C SER A 94 -5.80 -20.55 -6.18
N ILE A 95 -5.10 -19.48 -6.57
CA ILE A 95 -4.60 -18.47 -5.62
C ILE A 95 -5.76 -17.70 -5.00
N MET A 96 -6.73 -17.28 -5.80
CA MET A 96 -7.90 -16.55 -5.32
C MET A 96 -8.71 -17.39 -4.33
N GLN A 97 -8.84 -18.70 -4.56
CA GLN A 97 -9.51 -19.58 -3.60
C GLN A 97 -8.72 -19.77 -2.31
N LYS A 98 -7.40 -19.94 -2.38
CA LYS A 98 -6.57 -20.02 -1.17
C LYS A 98 -6.65 -18.75 -0.32
N GLU A 99 -6.73 -17.58 -0.95
CA GLU A 99 -6.98 -16.33 -0.23
C GLU A 99 -8.37 -16.36 0.41
N ALA A 100 -9.42 -16.75 -0.32
CA ALA A 100 -10.78 -16.84 0.24
C ALA A 100 -10.84 -17.78 1.46
N ASP A 101 -10.18 -18.93 1.41
CA ASP A 101 -10.14 -19.93 2.48
C ASP A 101 -9.40 -19.44 3.74
N THR A 102 -8.38 -18.59 3.56
CA THR A 102 -7.52 -18.12 4.66
C THR A 102 -7.89 -16.72 5.16
N ASN A 103 -8.65 -15.97 4.37
CA ASN A 103 -9.16 -14.66 4.73
C ASN A 103 -10.39 -14.82 5.64
N PRO A 104 -10.42 -14.23 6.84
CA PRO A 104 -11.57 -14.35 7.75
C PRO A 104 -12.91 -13.86 7.16
N SER A 105 -12.87 -13.02 6.11
CA SER A 105 -14.08 -12.59 5.40
C SER A 105 -14.58 -13.59 4.35
N GLY A 106 -13.87 -14.70 4.13
CA GLY A 106 -14.24 -15.77 3.19
C GLY A 106 -14.12 -15.39 1.72
N ARG A 107 -13.44 -14.29 1.39
CA ARG A 107 -13.30 -13.79 0.02
C ARG A 107 -12.03 -12.95 -0.17
N CYS A 108 -11.64 -12.80 -1.44
CA CYS A 108 -10.70 -11.76 -1.84
C CYS A 108 -11.33 -10.37 -1.72
N ALA A 109 -10.49 -9.35 -1.52
CA ALA A 109 -10.91 -7.97 -1.61
C ALA A 109 -11.03 -7.54 -3.10
N ASN A 110 -11.94 -6.62 -3.36
CA ASN A 110 -12.08 -5.99 -4.67
C ASN A 110 -11.24 -4.72 -4.76
N VAL A 111 -10.86 -4.33 -5.98
CA VAL A 111 -10.05 -3.13 -6.23
C VAL A 111 -10.78 -1.88 -5.73
N GLU A 112 -12.10 -1.82 -5.93
CA GLU A 112 -12.95 -0.72 -5.53
C GLU A 112 -12.90 -0.47 -4.01
N GLU A 113 -12.82 -1.53 -3.21
CA GLU A 113 -12.73 -1.42 -1.74
C GLU A 113 -11.42 -0.73 -1.31
N VAL A 114 -10.32 -1.06 -1.98
CA VAL A 114 -9.03 -0.39 -1.76
C VAL A 114 -9.08 1.05 -2.24
N CYS A 115 -9.69 1.31 -3.39
CA CYS A 115 -9.89 2.67 -3.91
C CYS A 115 -10.72 3.52 -2.94
N HIS A 116 -11.78 2.98 -2.34
CA HIS A 116 -12.57 3.69 -1.35
C HIS A 116 -11.76 4.07 -0.11
N ALA A 117 -10.87 3.20 0.38
CA ALA A 117 -9.95 3.54 1.47
C ALA A 117 -8.99 4.67 1.08
N ILE A 118 -8.42 4.64 -0.13
CA ILE A 118 -7.56 5.71 -0.66
C ILE A 118 -8.33 7.03 -0.78
N ILE A 119 -9.54 7.01 -1.35
CA ILE A 119 -10.40 8.18 -1.46
C ILE A 119 -10.71 8.76 -0.08
N HIS A 120 -11.05 7.92 0.89
CA HIS A 120 -11.31 8.37 2.25
C HIS A 120 -10.07 9.06 2.86
N LEU A 121 -8.89 8.44 2.74
CA LEU A 121 -7.64 8.98 3.27
C LEU A 121 -7.16 10.25 2.55
N THR A 122 -7.52 10.44 1.28
CA THR A 122 -7.24 11.69 0.56
C THR A 122 -8.26 12.80 0.84
N SER A 123 -9.46 12.45 1.32
CA SER A 123 -10.54 13.39 1.58
C SER A 123 -10.29 14.33 2.76
N GLN A 124 -11.12 15.38 2.88
CA GLN A 124 -11.07 16.30 4.02
C GLN A 124 -11.54 15.66 5.34
N HIS A 125 -12.27 14.54 5.28
CA HIS A 125 -12.79 13.84 6.46
C HIS A 125 -11.70 13.12 7.26
N SER A 126 -10.52 12.92 6.68
CA SER A 126 -9.37 12.25 7.31
C SER A 126 -8.19 13.20 7.58
N ARG A 127 -8.45 14.51 7.73
CA ARG A 127 -7.41 15.54 7.97
C ARG A 127 -6.54 15.32 9.20
N LYS A 128 -6.97 14.49 10.15
CA LYS A 128 -6.20 14.10 11.35
C LYS A 128 -5.60 12.69 11.27
N ILE A 129 -5.71 12.03 10.12
CA ILE A 129 -5.18 10.70 9.88
C ILE A 129 -3.89 10.82 9.07
N THR A 130 -2.77 10.47 9.71
CA THR A 130 -1.42 10.40 9.14
C THR A 130 -0.65 9.28 9.85
N GLY A 131 0.31 8.66 9.18
CA GLY A 131 1.16 7.59 9.72
C GLY A 131 0.49 6.22 9.86
N GLN A 132 -0.67 6.02 9.23
CA GLN A 132 -1.33 4.71 9.15
C GLN A 132 -0.64 3.78 8.15
#